data_AF-A0A352NM32-F1
#
_entry.id   AF-A0A352NM32-F1
#
_cell.length_a   1.000
_cell.length_b   1.000
_cell.length_c   1.000
_cell.angle_alpha   90.00
_cell.angle_beta   90.00
_cell.angle_gamma   90.00
#
_symmetry.space_group_name_H-M   'P 1'
#
loop_
_entity.id
_entity.type
_entity.pdbx_description
1 polymer ?
#
loop_
_entity_poly.entity_id
_entity_poly.type
_entity_poly.pdbx_seq_one_letter_code
_entity_poly.pdbx_strand_id
1 'polypeptide(L)'
;MKISEFEIPPIQDVLLIGRRAPIGPEAVKRMVDLMCPDQYEVNTIEEGPLEAVVVRKSLSRMISNERLLDIILGEANKVASETTLLKAHVDIVLAINLEVEL
;
A
#
# COMPACT_ATOMS: atom_id res chain seq x y z
N MET A 1 24.02 17.31 4.67
CA MET A 1 23.77 16.07 5.43
C MET A 1 22.47 16.27 6.20
N LYS A 2 21.43 15.47 5.92
CA LYS A 2 20.14 15.54 6.62
C LYS A 2 20.02 14.27 7.45
N ILE A 3 19.92 14.43 8.76
CA ILE A 3 19.67 13.34 9.71
C ILE A 3 18.20 13.51 10.14
N SER A 4 17.42 12.45 10.02
CA SER A 4 16.01 12.39 10.44
C SER A 4 15.79 11.12 11.26
N GLU A 5 14.83 11.16 12.18
CA GLU A 5 14.43 9.99 12.96
C GLU A 5 13.91 8.87 12.05
N PHE A 6 14.13 7.62 12.47
CA PHE A 6 13.67 6.44 11.76
C PHE A 6 12.19 6.18 12.09
N GLU A 7 11.31 6.33 11.10
CA GLU A 7 9.88 6.10 11.26
C GLU A 7 9.53 4.61 11.12
N ILE A 8 8.88 4.04 12.16
CA ILE A 8 8.41 2.66 12.16
C ILE A 8 6.87 2.66 12.09
N PRO A 9 6.24 1.92 11.15
CA PRO A 9 6.86 1.16 10.06
C PRO A 9 7.17 2.07 8.84
N PRO A 10 8.22 1.77 8.04
CA PRO A 10 8.64 2.60 6.92
C PRO A 10 7.63 2.69 5.76
N ILE A 11 6.67 1.76 5.69
CA ILE A 11 5.67 1.65 4.61
C ILE A 11 4.56 2.71 4.75
N GLN A 12 4.15 3.04 5.98
CA GLN A 12 2.98 3.85 6.34
C GLN A 12 1.63 3.34 5.80
N ASP A 13 1.42 3.34 4.48
CA ASP A 13 0.11 3.02 3.87
C ASP A 13 0.17 1.85 2.91
N VAL A 14 0.97 1.97 1.84
CA VAL A 14 1.05 0.99 0.75
C VAL A 14 2.49 0.78 0.30
N LEU A 15 2.87 -0.48 0.06
CA LEU A 15 4.13 -0.85 -0.60
C LEU A 15 3.86 -1.67 -1.86
N LEU A 16 4.38 -1.20 -2.99
CA LEU A 16 4.34 -1.83 -4.30
C LEU A 16 5.64 -2.60 -4.53
N ILE A 17 5.53 -3.88 -4.85
CA ILE A 17 6.67 -4.80 -5.01
C ILE A 17 6.66 -5.31 -6.46
N GLY A 18 7.70 -4.99 -7.21
CA GLY A 18 7.94 -5.52 -8.56
C GLY A 18 8.40 -6.98 -8.54
N ARG A 19 8.13 -7.71 -9.63
CA ARG A 19 8.51 -9.14 -9.81
C ARG A 19 9.99 -9.47 -9.68
N ARG A 20 10.84 -8.47 -9.83
CA ARG A 20 12.30 -8.52 -9.75
C ARG A 20 12.82 -7.49 -8.75
N ALA A 21 12.00 -7.09 -7.79
CA ALA A 21 12.38 -6.20 -6.71
C ALA A 21 13.53 -6.82 -5.88
N PRO A 22 14.35 -6.00 -5.22
CA PRO A 22 15.45 -6.50 -4.38
C PRO A 22 14.97 -7.30 -3.16
N ILE A 23 13.70 -7.17 -2.79
CA ILE A 23 13.04 -7.92 -1.72
C ILE A 23 11.66 -8.38 -2.21
N GLY A 24 11.40 -9.68 -2.11
CA GLY A 24 10.13 -10.27 -2.55
C GLY A 24 9.00 -10.13 -1.52
N PRO A 25 7.75 -10.45 -1.91
CA PRO A 25 6.55 -10.31 -1.07
C PRO A 25 6.65 -11.02 0.28
N GLU A 26 7.19 -12.24 0.29
CA GLU A 26 7.34 -13.05 1.50
C GLU A 26 8.27 -12.42 2.54
N ALA A 27 9.37 -11.82 2.09
CA ALA A 27 10.32 -11.15 2.97
C ALA A 27 9.74 -9.86 3.53
N VAL A 28 9.01 -9.09 2.70
CA VAL A 28 8.27 -7.91 3.16
C VAL A 28 7.19 -8.31 4.16
N LYS A 29 6.41 -9.37 3.90
CA LYS A 29 5.38 -9.89 4.80
C LYS A 29 5.95 -10.18 6.19
N ARG A 30 7.06 -10.92 6.26
CA ARG A 30 7.74 -11.22 7.52
C ARG A 30 8.20 -9.94 8.23
N MET A 31 8.77 -9.00 7.49
CA MET A 31 9.22 -7.72 8.04
C MET A 31 8.06 -6.93 8.65
N VAL A 32 6.94 -6.78 7.94
CA VAL A 32 5.78 -6.03 8.44
C VAL A 32 5.08 -6.74 9.60
N ASP A 33 4.97 -8.07 9.55
CA ASP A 33 4.40 -8.87 10.64
C ASP A 33 5.25 -8.75 11.92
N LEU A 34 6.58 -8.66 11.81
CA LEU A 34 7.49 -8.47 12.95
C LEU A 34 7.41 -7.07 13.54
N MET A 35 7.28 -6.04 12.71
CA MET A 35 7.25 -4.64 13.17
C MET A 35 5.85 -4.20 13.64
N CYS A 36 4.81 -4.66 12.94
CA CYS A 36 3.43 -4.21 13.09
C CYS A 36 2.49 -5.42 12.87
N PRO A 37 2.41 -6.33 13.86
CA PRO A 37 1.63 -7.56 13.72
C PRO A 37 0.19 -7.28 13.30
N ASP A 38 -0.27 -8.02 12.29
CA ASP A 38 -1.66 -8.00 11.81
C ASP A 38 -2.16 -6.65 11.26
N GLN A 39 -1.27 -5.67 11.04
CA GLN A 39 -1.65 -4.33 10.53
C GLN A 39 -1.71 -4.24 9.01
N TYR A 40 -1.08 -5.18 8.30
CA TYR A 40 -0.94 -5.17 6.85
C TYR A 40 -1.49 -6.44 6.23
N GLU A 41 -1.96 -6.32 5.01
CA GLU A 41 -2.30 -7.44 4.14
C GLU A 41 -1.42 -7.40 2.89
N VAL A 42 -1.12 -8.58 2.35
CA VAL A 42 -0.29 -8.73 1.15
C VAL A 42 -1.17 -9.28 0.05
N ASN A 43 -1.30 -8.51 -1.03
CA ASN A 43 -2.12 -8.85 -2.18
C ASN A 43 -1.22 -9.26 -3.34
N THR A 44 -1.28 -10.51 -3.76
CA THR A 44 -0.54 -11.00 -4.93
C THR A 44 -1.17 -10.46 -6.21
N ILE A 45 -0.34 -10.02 -7.15
CA ILE A 45 -0.76 -9.46 -8.42
C ILE A 45 -0.42 -10.43 -9.56
N GLU A 46 -1.43 -10.79 -10.35
CA GLU A 46 -1.29 -11.76 -11.43
C GLU A 46 -0.64 -11.17 -12.67
N GLU A 47 -0.98 -9.92 -13.03
CA GLU A 47 -0.57 -9.29 -14.28
C GLU A 47 0.22 -7.99 -14.07
N GLY A 48 1.06 -7.65 -15.04
CA GLY A 48 1.85 -6.42 -15.02
C GLY A 48 3.18 -6.53 -14.26
N PRO A 49 3.87 -5.39 -14.06
CA PRO A 49 5.24 -5.36 -13.53
C PRO A 49 5.33 -5.69 -12.04
N LEU A 50 4.22 -5.60 -11.31
CA LEU A 50 4.14 -5.86 -9.88
C LEU A 50 3.87 -7.34 -9.58
N GLU A 51 4.47 -7.84 -8.51
CA GLU A 51 4.22 -9.16 -7.93
C GLU A 51 3.27 -9.10 -6.76
N ALA A 52 3.37 -8.04 -5.94
CA ALA A 52 2.50 -7.85 -4.80
C ALA A 52 2.30 -6.39 -4.42
N VAL A 53 1.18 -6.12 -3.76
CA VAL A 53 0.86 -4.86 -3.12
C VAL A 53 0.54 -5.11 -1.65
N VAL A 54 1.35 -4.54 -0.77
CA VAL A 54 1.12 -4.57 0.68
C VAL A 54 0.30 -3.35 1.05
N VAL A 55 -0.83 -3.54 1.73
CA VAL A 55 -1.75 -2.47 2.08
C VAL A 55 -2.01 -2.49 3.58
N ARG A 56 -2.07 -1.31 4.21
CA ARG A 56 -2.49 -1.19 5.60
C ARG A 56 -3.98 -1.51 5.72
N LYS A 57 -4.32 -2.50 6.55
CA LYS A 57 -5.70 -2.99 6.72
C LYS A 57 -6.71 -1.92 7.16
N SER A 58 -6.26 -0.81 7.75
CA SER A 58 -7.15 0.32 8.06
C SER A 58 -7.74 0.96 6.80
N LEU A 59 -6.96 1.06 5.73
CA LEU A 59 -7.40 1.65 4.46
C LEU A 59 -8.44 0.74 3.79
N SER A 60 -8.17 -0.56 3.76
CA SER A 60 -9.07 -1.58 3.20
C SER A 60 -10.39 -1.73 3.96
N ARG A 61 -10.42 -1.31 5.23
CA ARG A 61 -11.65 -1.21 6.03
C ARG A 61 -12.45 0.06 5.73
N MET A 62 -11.82 1.13 5.27
CA MET A 62 -12.49 2.38 4.89
C MET A 62 -13.04 2.30 3.46
N ILE A 63 -12.26 1.74 2.55
CA ILE A 63 -12.60 1.52 1.15
C ILE A 63 -12.24 0.06 0.89
N SER A 64 -13.19 -0.76 0.42
CA SER A 64 -12.96 -2.20 0.22
C SER A 64 -11.62 -2.49 -0.47
N ASN A 65 -10.94 -3.55 -0.05
CA ASN A 65 -9.58 -3.88 -0.53
C ASN A 65 -9.52 -3.95 -2.07
N GLU A 66 -10.49 -4.58 -2.71
CA GLU A 66 -10.59 -4.65 -4.18
C GLU A 66 -10.60 -3.26 -4.83
N ARG A 67 -11.46 -2.36 -4.36
CA ARG A 67 -11.56 -1.00 -4.92
C ARG A 67 -10.30 -0.19 -4.67
N LEU A 68 -9.67 -0.36 -3.51
CA LEU A 68 -8.41 0.30 -3.18
C LEU A 68 -7.29 -0.19 -4.10
N LEU A 69 -7.19 -1.51 -4.32
CA LEU A 69 -6.22 -2.11 -5.24
C LEU A 69 -6.42 -1.62 -6.68
N ASP A 70 -7.66 -1.56 -7.17
CA ASP A 70 -7.95 -1.08 -8.53
C ASP A 70 -7.43 0.36 -8.76
N ILE A 71 -7.67 1.25 -7.79
CA ILE A 71 -7.20 2.64 -7.86
C ILE A 71 -5.67 2.70 -7.85
N ILE A 72 -5.04 1.97 -6.93
CA ILE A 72 -3.59 1.95 -6.77
C ILE A 72 -2.93 1.37 -8.03
N LEU A 73 -3.40 0.22 -8.53
CA LEU A 73 -2.84 -0.46 -9.70
C LEU A 73 -3.02 0.36 -10.98
N GLY A 74 -4.15 1.07 -11.11
CA GLY A 74 -4.42 1.95 -12.25
C GLY A 74 -3.33 3.00 -12.46
N GLU A 75 -2.79 3.58 -11.38
CA GLU A 75 -1.69 4.55 -11.46
C GLU A 75 -0.31 3.90 -11.35
N ALA A 76 -0.15 2.91 -10.48
CA ALA A 76 1.12 2.24 -10.25
C ALA A 76 1.65 1.56 -11.52
N ASN A 77 0.80 0.89 -12.30
CA ASN A 77 1.23 0.19 -13.51
C ASN A 77 1.78 1.13 -14.60
N LYS A 78 1.46 2.43 -14.55
CA LYS A 78 1.98 3.42 -15.51
C LYS A 78 3.43 3.81 -15.23
N VAL A 79 3.90 3.62 -13.99
CA VAL A 79 5.22 4.08 -13.52
C VAL A 79 6.08 2.96 -12.96
N ALA A 80 5.49 1.83 -12.59
CA ALA A 80 6.18 0.69 -12.02
C ALA A 80 6.91 -0.11 -13.12
N SER A 81 8.05 -0.66 -12.73
CA SER A 81 8.85 -1.61 -13.49
C SER A 81 8.99 -2.89 -12.68
N GLU A 82 9.48 -3.97 -13.29
CA GLU A 82 9.67 -5.22 -12.57
C GLU A 82 10.63 -5.10 -11.39
N THR A 83 11.57 -4.16 -11.39
CA THR A 83 12.56 -3.99 -10.28
C THR A 83 12.10 -3.03 -9.20
N THR A 84 10.88 -2.51 -9.31
CA THR A 84 10.35 -1.43 -8.49
C THR A 84 10.10 -1.88 -7.05
N LEU A 85 10.43 -0.99 -6.10
CA LEU A 85 9.98 -1.05 -4.71
C LEU A 85 9.52 0.35 -4.32
N LEU A 86 8.22 0.60 -4.41
CA LEU A 86 7.66 1.95 -4.21
C LEU A 86 6.73 1.98 -3.02
N LYS A 87 6.89 3.02 -2.22
CA LYS A 87 5.91 3.41 -1.22
C LYS A 87 4.88 4.31 -1.89
N ALA A 88 3.61 4.07 -1.62
CA ALA A 88 2.52 4.97 -1.95
C ALA A 88 1.85 5.46 -0.67
N HIS A 89 1.46 6.74 -0.66
CA HIS A 89 0.69 7.37 0.41
C HIS A 89 -0.76 7.52 -0.07
N VAL A 90 -1.71 7.24 0.81
CA VAL A 90 -3.14 7.30 0.48
C VAL A 90 -3.80 8.34 1.37
N ASP A 91 -4.28 9.42 0.76
CA ASP A 91 -5.06 10.47 1.44
C ASP A 91 -6.55 10.28 1.15
N ILE A 92 -7.36 10.10 2.19
CA ILE A 92 -8.80 9.84 2.09
C ILE A 92 -9.56 10.96 2.80
N VAL A 93 -10.35 11.72 2.03
CA VAL A 93 -11.19 12.81 2.54
C VAL A 93 -12.66 12.41 2.45
N LEU A 94 -13.35 12.37 3.60
CA LEU A 94 -14.80 12.11 3.68
C LEU A 94 -15.56 13.43 3.87
N ALA A 95 -16.42 13.78 2.91
CA ALA A 95 -17.32 14.93 3.00
C ALA A 95 -18.75 14.45 3.27
N ILE A 96 -19.34 14.89 4.38
CA ILE A 96 -20.73 14.58 4.76
C ILE A 96 -21.53 15.88 4.68
N ASN A 97 -22.52 15.92 3.79
CA ASN A 97 -23.48 17.03 3.69
C ASN A 97 -24.82 16.55 4.23
N LEU A 98 -25.31 17.18 5.30
CA LEU A 98 -26.63 16.93 5.88
C LEU A 98 -27.53 18.12 5.55
N GLU A 99 -28.56 17.86 4.77
CA GLU A 99 -29.63 18.83 4.55
C GLU A 99 -30.71 18.56 5.60
N VAL A 100 -31.03 19.59 6.41
CA VAL A 100 -32.04 19.50 7.47
C VAL A 100 -33.21 20.37 7.04
N GLU A 101 -34.33 19.74 6.68
CA GLU A 101 -35.61 20.43 6.52
C GLU A 101 -36.12 20.82 7.92
N LEU A 102 -36.34 22.12 8.14
CA LEU A 102 -36.94 22.69 9.35
C LEU A 102 -38.47 22.67 9.29
#